data_AF-X1V423-F1
#
_entry.id   AF-X1V423-F1
#
_cell.length_a   1.000
_cell.length_b   1.000
_cell.length_c   1.000
_cell.angle_alpha   90.00
_cell.angle_beta   90.00
_cell.angle_gamma   90.00
#
_symmetry.space_group_name_H-M   'P 1'
#
loop_
_entity.id
_entity.type
_entity.pdbx_description
1 polymer ?
#
loop_
_entity_poly.entity_id
_entity_poly.type
_entity_poly.pdbx_seq_one_letter_code
_entity_poly.pdbx_strand_id
1 'polypeptide(L)'
;SPVNRRIAEIEQEVAASTEPIKEIEAMIADPAHYQDSQNVVAINREYTALRERVARLTSEWDGLTAEAERIKLEYRRAQENLPYKSYS
;
A
#
# COMPACT_ATOMS: atom_id res chain seq x y z
N SER A 1 -14.92 -4.73 7.84
CA SER A 1 -15.26 -4.50 6.42
C SER A 1 -14.20 -5.16 5.56
N PRO A 2 -14.55 -5.78 4.41
CA PRO A 2 -13.57 -6.25 3.42
C PRO A 2 -12.56 -5.16 3.02
N VAL A 3 -13.00 -3.90 2.91
CA VAL A 3 -12.14 -2.74 2.60
C VAL A 3 -11.02 -2.58 3.64
N ASN A 4 -11.36 -2.55 4.93
CA ASN A 4 -10.36 -2.41 6.01
C ASN A 4 -9.39 -3.60 6.07
N ARG A 5 -9.84 -4.80 5.69
CA ARG A 5 -8.95 -5.97 5.64
C ARG A 5 -7.92 -5.79 4.53
N ARG A 6 -8.35 -5.37 3.33
CA ARG A 6 -7.44 -5.13 2.22
C ARG A 6 -6.44 -3.99 2.51
N ILE A 7 -6.88 -2.93 3.17
CA ILE A 7 -5.99 -1.85 3.65
C ILE A 7 -4.86 -2.42 4.54
N ALA A 8 -5.20 -3.25 5.53
CA ALA A 8 -4.20 -3.85 6.42
C ALA A 8 -3.26 -4.84 5.70
N GLU A 9 -3.78 -5.58 4.71
CA GLU A 9 -2.95 -6.44 3.85
C GLU A 9 -1.96 -5.60 3.03
N ILE A 10 -2.42 -4.50 2.42
CA ILE A 10 -1.56 -3.58 1.67
C ILE A 10 -0.45 -3.01 2.55
N GLU A 11 -0.77 -2.59 3.78
CA GLU A 11 0.23 -2.06 4.73
C GLU A 11 1.34 -3.09 5.01
N GLN A 12 0.97 -4.38 5.17
CA GLN A 12 1.94 -5.47 5.33
C GLN A 12 2.76 -5.70 4.06
N GLU A 13 2.13 -5.69 2.88
CA GLU A 13 2.83 -5.89 1.61
C GLU A 13 3.80 -4.74 1.29
N VAL A 14 3.44 -3.50 1.63
CA VAL A 14 4.33 -2.33 1.51
C VAL A 14 5.51 -2.47 2.46
N ALA A 15 5.28 -2.81 3.72
CA ALA A 15 6.36 -3.04 4.68
C ALA A 15 7.33 -4.14 4.21
N ALA A 16 6.79 -5.27 3.73
CA ALA A 16 7.57 -6.38 3.20
C ALA A 16 8.36 -6.04 1.94
N SER A 17 7.87 -5.11 1.11
CA SER A 17 8.57 -4.67 -0.10
C SER A 17 9.61 -3.58 0.18
N THR A 18 9.47 -2.84 1.28
CA THR A 18 10.34 -1.70 1.61
C THR A 18 11.71 -2.14 2.10
N GLU A 19 11.80 -3.25 2.83
CA GLU A 19 13.10 -3.72 3.35
C GLU A 19 14.06 -4.18 2.22
N PRO A 20 13.63 -5.03 1.27
CA PRO A 20 14.47 -5.39 0.12
C PRO A 20 14.88 -4.18 -0.74
N ILE A 21 14.01 -3.17 -0.86
CA ILE A 21 14.34 -1.91 -1.55
C ILE A 21 15.55 -1.23 -0.90
N LYS A 22 15.57 -1.13 0.43
CA LYS A 22 16.69 -0.50 1.15
C LYS A 22 17.98 -1.30 1.02
N GLU A 23 17.88 -2.63 1.09
CA GLU A 23 19.05 -3.51 0.91
C GLU A 23 19.65 -3.32 -0.48
N ILE A 24 18.82 -3.30 -1.53
CA ILE A 24 19.27 -3.05 -2.90
C ILE A 24 19.83 -1.64 -3.06
N GLU A 25 19.21 -0.62 -2.46
CA GLU A 25 19.74 0.77 -2.48
C GLU A 25 21.13 0.86 -1.84
N ALA A 26 21.38 0.12 -0.75
CA ALA A 26 22.68 0.03 -0.12
C ALA A 26 23.71 -0.67 -1.03
N MET A 27 23.30 -1.73 -1.74
CA MET A 27 24.16 -2.43 -2.71
C MET A 27 24.51 -1.55 -3.92
N ILE A 28 23.54 -0.82 -4.47
CA ILE A 28 23.75 0.07 -5.63
C ILE A 28 24.68 1.25 -5.27
N ALA A 29 24.66 1.69 -4.02
CA ALA A 29 25.53 2.75 -3.51
C ALA A 29 27.00 2.33 -3.35
N ASP A 30 27.31 1.03 -3.37
CA ASP A 30 28.67 0.50 -3.28
C ASP A 30 29.31 0.36 -4.69
N PRO A 31 30.37 1.10 -5.02
CA PRO A 31 31.08 0.97 -6.30
C PRO A 31 31.65 -0.44 -6.57
N ALA A 32 31.93 -1.23 -5.52
CA ALA A 32 32.40 -2.60 -5.66
C ALA A 32 31.30 -3.54 -6.24
N HIS A 33 30.03 -3.14 -6.14
CA HIS A 33 28.90 -3.89 -6.65
C HIS A 33 28.92 -4.06 -8.18
N TYR A 34 29.55 -3.13 -8.91
CA TYR A 34 29.58 -3.13 -10.37
C TYR A 34 30.59 -4.11 -11.00
N GLN A 35 31.32 -4.87 -10.18
CA GLN A 35 32.30 -5.85 -10.68
C GLN A 35 31.65 -7.10 -11.29
N ASP A 36 30.38 -7.39 -10.98
CA ASP A 36 29.60 -8.45 -11.60
C ASP A 36 28.42 -7.88 -12.40
N SER A 37 28.66 -7.65 -13.70
CA SER A 37 27.68 -7.05 -14.61
C SER A 37 26.38 -7.84 -14.76
N GLN A 38 26.38 -9.18 -14.57
CA GLN A 38 25.14 -9.98 -14.64
C GLN A 38 24.32 -9.82 -13.36
N ASN A 39 24.97 -9.74 -12.21
CA ASN A 39 24.33 -9.48 -10.93
C ASN A 39 23.65 -8.09 -10.91
N VAL A 40 24.31 -7.07 -11.48
CA VAL A 40 23.80 -5.70 -11.56
C VAL A 40 22.48 -5.61 -12.35
N VAL A 41 22.34 -6.34 -13.47
CA VAL A 41 21.11 -6.32 -14.28
C VAL A 41 19.95 -6.99 -13.53
N ALA A 42 20.21 -8.11 -12.84
CA ALA A 42 19.19 -8.80 -12.06
C ALA A 42 18.66 -7.92 -10.92
N ILE A 43 19.57 -7.28 -10.17
CA ILE A 43 19.24 -6.42 -9.03
C ILE A 43 18.47 -5.18 -9.47
N ASN A 44 18.84 -4.55 -10.59
CA ASN A 44 18.09 -3.40 -11.10
C ASN A 44 16.65 -3.77 -11.55
N ARG A 45 16.45 -4.97 -12.11
CA ARG A 45 15.12 -5.46 -12.47
C ARG A 45 14.27 -5.71 -11.23
N GLU A 46 14.85 -6.35 -10.22
CA GLU A 46 14.18 -6.60 -8.95
C GLU A 46 13.82 -5.29 -8.24
N TYR A 47 14.76 -4.34 -8.16
CA TYR A 47 14.53 -3.00 -7.63
C TYR A 47 13.36 -2.30 -8.32
N THR A 48 13.35 -2.29 -9.65
CA THR A 48 12.28 -1.66 -10.43
C THR A 48 10.93 -2.31 -10.14
N ALA A 49 10.88 -3.65 -10.12
CA ALA A 49 9.65 -4.38 -9.83
C ALA A 49 9.11 -4.11 -8.41
N LEU A 50 10.00 -4.04 -7.41
CA LEU A 50 9.63 -3.69 -6.04
C LEU A 50 9.10 -2.26 -5.94
N ARG A 51 9.77 -1.29 -6.57
CA ARG A 51 9.35 0.11 -6.61
C ARG A 51 7.98 0.26 -7.28
N GLU A 52 7.76 -0.40 -8.40
CA GLU A 52 6.46 -0.43 -9.07
C GLU A 52 5.38 -1.08 -8.21
N ARG A 53 5.70 -2.17 -7.51
CA ARG A 53 4.77 -2.83 -6.59
C ARG A 53 4.35 -1.89 -5.46
N VAL A 54 5.30 -1.22 -4.82
CA VAL A 54 5.01 -0.23 -3.77
C VAL A 54 4.14 0.89 -4.31
N ALA A 55 4.46 1.46 -5.49
CA ALA A 55 3.66 2.52 -6.08
C ALA A 55 2.20 2.09 -6.36
N ARG A 56 1.99 0.88 -6.91
CA ARG A 56 0.66 0.32 -7.13
C ARG A 56 -0.11 0.12 -5.83
N LEU A 57 0.54 -0.46 -4.82
CA LEU A 57 -0.06 -0.70 -3.51
C LEU A 57 -0.44 0.63 -2.81
N THR A 58 0.40 1.66 -2.86
CA THR A 58 0.08 2.98 -2.32
C THR A 58 -1.15 3.58 -3.01
N SER A 59 -1.22 3.51 -4.34
CA SER A 59 -2.39 4.01 -5.08
C SER A 59 -3.67 3.24 -4.74
N GLU A 60 -3.58 1.93 -4.51
CA GLU A 60 -4.71 1.11 -4.07
C GLU A 60 -5.16 1.51 -2.66
N TRP A 61 -4.21 1.70 -1.74
CA TRP A 61 -4.46 2.13 -0.36
C TRP A 61 -5.18 3.48 -0.30
N ASP A 62 -4.76 4.45 -1.12
CA ASP A 62 -5.40 5.77 -1.19
C ASP A 62 -6.88 5.65 -1.59
N GLY A 63 -7.16 4.83 -2.61
CA GLY A 63 -8.51 4.57 -3.10
C GLY A 63 -9.40 3.90 -2.05
N LEU A 64 -8.89 2.85 -1.40
CA LEU A 64 -9.62 2.10 -0.38
C LEU A 64 -9.88 2.93 0.88
N THR A 65 -8.94 3.78 1.27
CA THR A 65 -9.10 4.68 2.42
C THR A 65 -10.18 5.72 2.14
N ALA A 66 -10.19 6.30 0.94
CA ALA A 66 -11.25 7.22 0.52
C ALA A 66 -12.63 6.52 0.50
N GLU A 67 -12.69 5.28 0.01
CA GLU A 67 -13.92 4.49 0.02
C GLU A 67 -14.39 4.17 1.45
N ALA A 68 -13.49 3.80 2.36
CA ALA A 68 -13.81 3.53 3.75
C ALA A 68 -14.43 4.76 4.44
N GLU A 69 -13.87 5.95 4.20
CA GLU A 69 -14.41 7.20 4.74
C GLU A 69 -15.78 7.54 4.14
N ARG A 70 -15.98 7.32 2.83
CA ARG A 70 -17.29 7.49 2.19
C ARG A 70 -18.35 6.61 2.85
N ILE A 71 -18.08 5.32 3.03
CA ILE A 71 -19.01 4.36 3.64
C ILE A 71 -19.35 4.78 5.08
N LYS A 72 -18.36 5.21 5.87
CA LYS A 72 -18.59 5.70 7.24
C LYS A 72 -19.51 6.93 7.26
N LEU A 73 -19.31 7.86 6.33
CA LEU A 73 -20.13 9.07 6.23
C LEU A 73 -21.57 8.75 5.81
N GLU A 74 -21.76 7.88 4.83
CA GLU A 74 -23.08 7.41 4.39
C GLU A 74 -23.84 6.73 5.53
N TYR A 75 -23.17 5.85 6.27
CA TYR A 75 -23.74 5.20 7.44
C TYR A 75 -24.18 6.21 8.51
N ARG A 76 -23.34 7.20 8.82
CA ARG A 76 -23.67 8.25 9.80
C ARG A 76 -24.89 9.06 9.36
N ARG A 77 -24.93 9.50 8.11
CA ARG A 77 -26.07 10.24 7.54
C ARG A 77 -27.35 9.42 7.56
N ALA A 78 -27.26 8.11 7.28
CA ALA A 78 -28.41 7.22 7.36
C ALA A 78 -28.93 7.13 8.81
N GLN A 79 -28.05 7.05 9.81
CA GLN A 79 -28.43 7.04 11.23
C GLN A 79 -29.08 8.36 11.67
N GLU A 80 -28.56 9.51 11.22
CA GLU A 80 -29.12 10.83 11.53
C GLU A 80 -30.50 11.07 10.90
N ASN A 81 -30.78 10.46 9.76
CA ASN A 81 -32.05 10.57 9.04
C ASN A 81 -33.12 9.55 9.49
N LEU A 82 -32.84 8.71 10.50
CA LEU A 82 -33.85 7.80 11.04
C LEU A 82 -34.89 8.61 11.83
N PRO A 83 -36.18 8.60 11.44
CA PRO A 83 -37.21 9.26 12.21
C PRO A 83 -37.27 8.60 13.59
N TYR A 84 -37.15 9.42 14.64
CA TYR A 84 -37.35 8.98 16.02
C TYR A 84 -38.73 8.32 16.08
N LYS A 85 -38.78 7.01 16.33
CA LYS A 85 -40.06 6.34 16.63
C LYS A 85 -40.60 6.97 17.90
N SER A 86 -41.48 7.95 17.74
CA SER A 86 -42.40 8.38 18.78
C SER A 86 -43.28 7.17 19.07
N TYR A 87 -42.91 6.42 20.11
CA TYR A 87 -43.84 5.52 20.76
C TYR A 87 -44.75 6.40 21.61
N SER A 88 -45.90 6.76 21.04
CA SER A 88 -47.07 7.28 21.75
C SER A 88 -47.99 6.14 22.14
#